data_AF-A0A9J6FPS3-F1
#
_entry.id   AF-A0A9J6FPS3-F1
#
_cell.length_a   1.000
_cell.length_b   1.000
_cell.length_c   1.000
_cell.angle_alpha   90.00
_cell.angle_beta   90.00
_cell.angle_gamma   90.00
#
_symmetry.space_group_name_H-M   'P 1'
#
loop_
_entity.id
_entity.type
_entity.pdbx_description
1 polymer ?
#
loop_
_entity_poly.entity_id
_entity_poly.type
_entity_poly.pdbx_seq_one_letter_code
_entity_poly.pdbx_strand_id
1 'polypeptide(L)'
;MCGRLGHRTDVCPTPEIQVCKGFATKKPPEDHRCDPKCALCGKDHPTGDKKCRKRYQVPYLLKKLKWERKRTQQRQTDGYSRQNQGQHNVEKNSTGILRLERDR
;
A
#
# COMPACT_ATOMS: atom_id res chain seq x y z
N MET A 1 11.06 -29.22 19.10
CA MET A 1 11.63 -27.97 18.50
C MET A 1 10.95 -26.76 19.14
N CYS A 2 11.72 -25.73 19.47
CA CYS A 2 11.28 -24.56 20.25
C CYS A 2 10.64 -23.41 19.44
N GLY A 3 10.49 -23.60 18.12
CA GLY A 3 9.69 -22.74 17.24
C GLY A 3 10.23 -21.33 16.96
N ARG A 4 11.32 -20.92 17.63
CA ARG A 4 12.06 -19.69 17.31
C ARG A 4 12.91 -19.90 16.06
N LEU A 5 13.04 -18.84 15.26
CA LEU A 5 13.95 -18.79 14.12
C LEU A 5 15.37 -18.44 14.57
N GLY A 6 16.36 -18.76 13.74
CA GLY A 6 17.76 -18.35 13.97
C GLY A 6 18.66 -19.40 14.61
N HIS A 7 18.18 -20.63 14.83
CA HIS A 7 19.01 -21.74 15.29
C HIS A 7 18.42 -23.08 14.84
N ARG A 8 19.26 -24.12 14.80
CA ARG A 8 18.85 -25.49 14.49
C ARG A 8 18.38 -26.22 15.74
N THR A 9 17.67 -27.34 15.55
CA THR A 9 17.10 -28.12 16.65
C THR A 9 18.16 -28.64 17.63
N ASP A 10 19.34 -29.01 17.12
CA ASP A 10 20.48 -29.54 17.87
C ASP A 10 21.18 -28.49 18.76
N VAL A 11 21.02 -27.20 18.46
CA VAL A 11 21.61 -26.07 19.21
C VAL A 11 20.55 -25.17 19.83
N CYS A 12 19.30 -25.65 19.97
CA CYS A 12 18.25 -24.83 20.58
C CYS A 12 18.59 -24.56 22.06
N PRO A 13 18.60 -23.30 22.50
CA PRO A 13 18.88 -22.95 23.91
C PRO A 13 17.76 -23.39 24.87
N THR A 14 16.59 -23.77 24.35
CA THR A 14 15.43 -24.22 25.13
C THR A 14 14.84 -25.50 24.52
N PRO A 15 15.53 -26.65 24.60
CA PRO A 15 15.10 -27.89 23.94
C PRO A 15 13.82 -28.49 24.56
N GLU A 16 13.59 -28.25 25.84
CA GLU A 16 12.43 -28.72 26.61
C GLU A 16 11.11 -28.05 26.20
N ILE A 17 11.20 -26.85 25.62
CA ILE A 17 10.04 -26.11 25.12
C ILE A 17 9.75 -26.65 23.73
N GLN A 18 8.87 -27.64 23.65
CA GLN A 18 8.31 -28.06 22.38
C GLN A 18 7.07 -27.24 22.07
N VAL A 19 7.00 -26.69 20.85
CA VAL A 19 5.82 -25.97 20.37
C VAL A 19 5.30 -26.57 19.08
N CYS A 20 3.97 -26.64 18.96
CA CYS A 20 3.33 -26.97 17.70
C CYS A 20 3.62 -25.86 16.68
N LYS A 21 4.12 -26.22 15.47
CA LYS A 21 4.32 -25.24 14.39
C LYS A 21 3.01 -24.67 13.83
N GLY A 22 1.90 -25.38 13.98
CA GLY A 22 0.58 -24.96 13.49
C GLY A 22 -0.16 -24.00 14.40
N PHE A 23 -0.04 -24.16 15.73
CA PHE A 23 -0.81 -23.38 16.72
C PHE A 23 0.07 -22.54 17.65
N ALA A 24 1.38 -22.76 17.66
CA ALA A 24 2.33 -22.16 18.61
C ALA A 24 2.02 -22.46 20.10
N THR A 25 1.21 -23.48 20.39
CA THR A 25 0.98 -23.98 21.77
C THR A 25 2.23 -24.65 22.31
N LYS A 26 2.57 -24.36 23.57
CA LYS A 26 3.63 -25.06 24.32
C LYS A 26 3.14 -26.44 24.77
N LYS A 27 3.96 -27.47 24.55
CA LYS A 27 3.71 -28.87 24.94
C LYS A 27 2.33 -29.39 24.50
N PRO A 28 2.01 -29.38 23.18
CA PRO A 28 0.80 -30.03 22.70
C PRO A 28 0.89 -31.55 22.97
N PRO A 29 -0.23 -32.24 23.22
CA PRO A 29 -0.26 -33.70 23.31
C PRO A 29 0.18 -34.34 21.96
N GLU A 30 0.70 -35.56 22.00
CA GLU A 30 1.24 -36.24 20.80
C GLU A 30 0.18 -36.37 19.69
N ASP A 31 -1.07 -36.65 20.05
CA ASP A 31 -2.20 -36.77 19.12
C ASP A 31 -3.10 -35.52 19.11
N HIS A 32 -2.51 -34.33 18.94
CA HIS A 32 -3.29 -33.12 18.75
C HIS A 32 -3.63 -32.92 17.27
N ARG A 33 -4.91 -32.69 16.97
CA ARG A 33 -5.32 -32.15 15.67
C ARG A 33 -4.85 -30.71 15.56
N CYS A 34 -3.91 -30.47 14.64
CA CYS A 34 -3.48 -29.12 14.30
C CYS A 34 -4.58 -28.41 13.51
N ASP A 35 -5.32 -27.51 14.15
CA ASP A 35 -6.16 -26.54 13.44
C ASP A 35 -5.31 -25.31 13.10
N PRO A 36 -4.82 -25.15 11.86
CA PRO A 36 -3.90 -24.08 11.52
C PRO A 36 -4.58 -22.72 11.61
N LYS A 37 -4.06 -21.85 12.50
CA LYS A 37 -4.49 -20.46 12.58
C LYS A 37 -3.60 -19.58 11.72
N CYS A 38 -4.20 -18.55 11.12
CA CYS A 38 -3.46 -17.64 10.27
C CYS A 38 -2.50 -16.79 11.10
N ALA A 39 -1.20 -16.85 10.81
CA ALA A 39 -0.20 -16.03 11.50
C ALA A 39 -0.40 -14.52 11.29
N LEU A 40 -1.13 -14.11 10.23
CA LEU A 40 -1.39 -12.69 9.94
C LEU A 40 -2.59 -12.14 10.73
N CYS A 41 -3.67 -12.91 10.87
CA CYS A 41 -4.93 -12.42 11.45
C CYS A 41 -5.48 -13.24 12.62
N GLY A 42 -4.85 -14.36 12.98
CA GLY A 42 -5.22 -15.21 14.11
C GLY A 42 -6.51 -16.03 13.94
N LYS A 43 -7.10 -16.06 12.74
CA LYS A 43 -8.36 -16.75 12.44
C LYS A 43 -8.14 -18.17 11.95
N ASP A 44 -9.21 -18.97 11.97
CA ASP A 44 -9.22 -20.39 11.57
C ASP A 44 -9.16 -20.55 10.04
N HIS A 45 -7.98 -20.30 9.49
CA HIS A 45 -7.61 -20.62 8.12
C HIS A 45 -6.07 -20.62 8.01
N PRO A 46 -5.49 -21.36 7.05
CA PRO A 46 -4.05 -21.38 6.87
C PRO A 46 -3.48 -20.00 6.50
N THR A 47 -2.22 -19.77 6.86
CA THR A 47 -1.48 -18.57 6.47
C THR A 47 -1.31 -18.56 4.95
N GLY A 48 -1.83 -17.52 4.29
CA GLY A 48 -1.87 -17.45 2.83
C GLY A 48 -3.18 -17.93 2.21
N ASP A 49 -4.22 -18.24 2.99
CA ASP A 49 -5.57 -18.43 2.44
C ASP A 49 -6.10 -17.12 1.82
N LYS A 50 -6.88 -17.20 0.75
CA LYS A 50 -7.65 -16.09 0.16
C LYS A 50 -8.67 -15.52 1.14
N LYS A 51 -9.12 -16.31 2.13
CA LYS A 51 -9.99 -15.86 3.23
C LYS A 51 -9.31 -14.85 4.16
N CYS A 52 -7.98 -14.74 4.12
CA CYS A 52 -7.22 -13.81 4.95
C CYS A 52 -7.35 -12.36 4.46
N ARG A 53 -8.18 -11.56 5.13
CA ARG A 53 -8.31 -10.11 4.83
C ARG A 53 -6.99 -9.34 4.99
N LYS A 54 -6.07 -9.84 5.83
CA LYS A 54 -4.76 -9.21 6.07
C LYS A 54 -3.68 -9.62 5.06
N ARG A 55 -3.94 -10.61 4.18
CA ARG A 55 -2.96 -11.10 3.20
C ARG A 55 -2.51 -10.03 2.21
N TYR A 56 -3.45 -9.19 1.76
CA TYR A 56 -3.19 -8.12 0.81
C TYR A 56 -3.33 -6.74 1.45
N GLN A 57 -3.23 -6.65 2.78
CA GLN A 57 -3.31 -5.35 3.46
C GLN A 57 -2.07 -4.52 3.14
N VAL A 58 -2.26 -3.53 2.27
CA VAL A 58 -1.20 -2.58 1.91
C VAL A 58 -0.73 -1.86 3.19
N PRO A 59 0.58 -1.93 3.51
CA PRO A 59 1.17 -1.18 4.62
C PRO A 59 0.83 0.30 4.55
N TYR A 60 0.68 0.93 5.72
CA TYR A 60 0.31 2.36 5.81
C TYR A 60 1.26 3.27 5.02
N LEU A 61 2.57 3.00 5.09
CA LEU A 61 3.59 3.76 4.38
C LEU A 61 3.34 3.81 2.86
N LEU A 62 2.97 2.67 2.25
CA LEU A 62 2.65 2.61 0.83
C LEU A 62 1.33 3.34 0.51
N LYS A 63 0.33 3.29 1.40
CA LYS A 63 -0.90 4.08 1.25
C LYS A 63 -0.62 5.59 1.30
N LYS A 64 0.21 6.04 2.24
CA LYS A 64 0.63 7.45 2.38
C LYS A 64 1.35 7.95 1.13
N LEU A 65 2.35 7.20 0.65
CA LEU A 65 3.08 7.54 -0.58
C LEU A 65 2.16 7.65 -1.81
N LYS A 66 1.20 6.74 -1.94
CA LYS A 66 0.22 6.78 -3.05
C LYS A 66 -0.70 8.00 -2.96
N TRP A 67 -1.10 8.39 -1.75
CA TRP A 67 -1.90 9.60 -1.51
C TRP A 67 -1.14 10.88 -1.84
N GLU A 68 0.11 10.99 -1.39
CA GLU A 68 0.97 12.14 -1.67
C GLU A 68 1.22 12.30 -3.17
N ARG A 69 1.53 11.21 -3.89
CA ARG A 69 1.71 11.24 -5.34
C ARG A 69 0.46 11.73 -6.09
N LYS A 70 -0.74 11.25 -5.70
CA LYS A 70 -2.00 11.71 -6.29
C LYS A 70 -2.23 13.21 -6.06
N ARG A 71 -1.95 13.73 -4.85
CA ARG A 71 -2.08 15.16 -4.56
C ARG A 71 -1.15 16.02 -5.41
N THR A 72 0.10 15.60 -5.59
CA THR A 72 1.06 16.33 -6.42
C THR A 72 0.64 16.34 -7.89
N GLN A 73 0.17 15.19 -8.40
CA GLN A 73 -0.31 15.09 -9.78
C GLN A 73 -1.55 15.97 -10.03
N GLN A 74 -2.49 15.99 -9.09
CA GLN A 74 -3.68 16.85 -9.18
C GLN A 74 -3.31 18.34 -9.15
N ARG A 75 -2.36 18.76 -8.31
CA ARG A 75 -1.84 20.13 -8.31
C ARG A 75 -1.18 20.52 -9.64
N GLN A 76 -0.48 19.58 -10.28
CA GLN A 76 0.14 19.81 -11.58
C GLN A 76 -0.90 19.94 -12.70
N THR A 77 -1.95 19.13 -12.70
CA THR A 77 -3.04 19.23 -13.68
C THR A 77 -3.84 20.52 -13.51
N ASP A 78 -4.15 20.91 -12.28
CA ASP A 78 -4.89 22.15 -11.99
C ASP A 78 -4.08 23.39 -12.40
N GLY A 79 -2.76 23.36 -12.18
CA GLY A 79 -1.83 24.40 -12.62
C GLY A 79 -1.73 24.51 -14.14
N TYR A 80 -1.62 23.38 -14.84
CA TYR A 80 -1.57 23.34 -16.31
C TYR A 80 -2.88 23.84 -16.95
N SER A 81 -4.04 23.44 -16.41
CA SER A 81 -5.34 23.86 -16.93
C SER A 81 -5.57 25.37 -16.78
N ARG A 82 -5.11 25.97 -15.66
CA ARG A 82 -5.14 27.43 -15.46
C ARG A 82 -4.28 28.20 -16.46
N GLN A 83 -3.10 27.70 -16.80
CA GLN A 83 -2.20 28.35 -17.76
C GLN A 83 -2.78 28.33 -19.19
N ASN A 84 -3.41 27.23 -19.59
CA ASN A 84 -3.97 27.05 -20.94
C ASN A 84 -5.19 27.99 -21.20
N GLN A 85 -6.03 28.23 -20.20
CA GLN A 85 -7.15 29.18 -20.30
C GLN A 85 -6.71 30.65 -20.41
N GLY A 86 -5.51 30.99 -19.90
CA GLY A 86 -4.94 32.32 -20.04
C GLY A 86 -4.47 32.63 -21.47
N GLN A 87 -3.95 31.64 -22.20
CA GLN A 87 -3.44 31.83 -23.56
C GLN A 87 -4.57 31.97 -24.59
N HIS A 88 -5.68 31.22 -24.44
CA HIS A 88 -6.82 31.27 -25.36
C HIS A 88 -7.58 32.61 -25.39
N ASN A 89 -7.36 33.48 -24.40
CA ASN A 89 -7.96 34.83 -24.33
C ASN A 89 -7.07 35.93 -24.92
N VAL A 90 -5.76 35.71 -25.08
CA VAL A 90 -4.83 36.71 -25.62
C VAL A 90 -4.94 36.81 -27.14
N GLU A 91 -5.19 35.68 -27.83
CA GLU A 91 -5.30 35.63 -29.30
C GLU A 91 -6.56 36.27 -29.88
N LYS A 92 -7.59 36.50 -29.06
CA LYS A 92 -8.84 37.14 -29.51
C LYS A 92 -8.82 38.67 -29.45
N ASN A 93 -7.77 39.26 -28.88
CA ASN A 93 -7.69 40.71 -28.65
C ASN A 93 -6.66 41.42 -29.55
N SER A 94 -6.02 40.71 -30.48
CA SER A 94 -4.93 41.24 -31.34
C SER A 94 -5.36 41.68 -32.74
N THR A 95 -6.65 41.59 -33.11
CA THR A 95 -7.15 42.02 -34.44
C THR A 95 -7.76 43.43 -34.47
N GLY A 96 -7.50 44.27 -33.48
CA GLY A 96 -7.92 45.66 -33.47
C GLY A 96 -6.74 46.60 -33.51
N ILE A 97 -6.36 47.10 -34.69
CA ILE A 97 -5.87 48.47 -35.00
C ILE A 97 -5.12 48.43 -36.34
N LEU A 98 -5.63 49.12 -37.37
CA LEU A 98 -4.86 50.01 -38.26
C LEU A 98 -5.82 50.97 -39.00
N ARG A 99 -5.94 52.19 -38.44
CA ARG A 99 -5.79 53.53 -39.06
C ARG A 99 -6.24 53.73 -40.53
N LEU A 100 -7.07 54.76 -40.76
CA LEU A 100 -6.80 55.85 -41.73
C LEU A 100 -7.80 57.01 -41.53
N GLU A 101 -7.26 58.18 -41.18
CA GLU A 101 -7.93 59.48 -41.32
C GLU A 101 -7.95 59.90 -42.79
N ARG A 102 -8.96 60.71 -43.14
CA ARG A 102 -8.95 61.86 -44.08
C ARG A 102 -9.95 61.78 -45.24
N ASP A 103 -10.44 62.99 -45.59
CA ASP A 103 -11.25 63.45 -46.72
C ASP A 103 -12.76 63.51 -46.43
N ARG A 104 -13.47 64.63 -46.60
CA ARG A 104 -13.16 66.03 -46.93
C ARG A 104 -14.44 66.83 -46.62
#